data_AF-A0A6A8G7J8-F1
#
_entry.id   AF-A0A6A8G7J8-F1
#
_cell.length_a   1.000
_cell.length_b   1.000
_cell.length_c   1.000
_cell.angle_alpha   90.00
_cell.angle_beta   90.00
_cell.angle_gamma   90.00
#
_symmetry.space_group_name_H-M   'P 1'
#
loop_
_entity.id
_entity.type
_entity.pdbx_description
1 polymer ?
#
loop_
_entity_poly.entity_id
_entity_poly.type
_entity_poly.pdbx_seq_one_letter_code
_entity_poly.pdbx_strand_id
1 'polypeptide(L)' 'MSDPQEPRLTPLPEWEEEAAEILDGVDYDADLGMRMARDAIRVSNGEMTDAEFHEKYHDEVVAEFGEDKRPTEPEGF' A
#
# COMPACT_ATOMS: atom_id res chain seq x y z
N MET A 1 8.72 6.10 -16.12
CA MET A 1 8.23 5.27 -17.24
C MET A 1 8.81 3.89 -17.02
N SER A 2 8.02 2.95 -16.50
CA SER A 2 8.48 1.60 -16.19
C SER A 2 8.91 0.89 -17.48
N ASP A 3 10.00 0.15 -17.41
CA ASP A 3 10.55 -0.57 -18.54
C ASP A 3 9.55 -1.68 -18.95
N PRO A 4 9.13 -1.76 -20.22
CA PRO A 4 8.16 -2.76 -20.68
C PRO A 4 8.68 -4.22 -20.56
N GLN A 5 9.91 -4.43 -20.10
CA GLN A 5 10.51 -5.75 -19.84
C GLN A 5 10.67 -6.08 -18.35
N GLU A 6 10.30 -5.20 -17.42
CA GLU A 6 10.28 -5.56 -15.99
C GLU A 6 9.13 -6.54 -15.71
N PRO A 7 9.40 -7.67 -15.01
CA PRO A 7 8.36 -8.60 -14.64
C PRO A 7 7.38 -7.91 -13.70
N ARG A 8 6.08 -7.96 -14.03
CA ARG A 8 5.02 -7.50 -13.13
C ARG A 8 5.13 -8.21 -11.79
N LEU A 9 5.14 -7.44 -10.72
CA LEU A 9 5.05 -7.97 -9.37
C LEU A 9 3.70 -8.67 -9.25
N THR A 10 3.74 -9.97 -9.00
CA THR A 10 2.55 -10.79 -8.80
C THR A 10 2.57 -11.25 -7.35
N PRO A 11 1.55 -10.95 -6.53
CA PRO A 11 1.46 -11.48 -5.18
C PRO A 11 1.52 -13.01 -5.23
N LEU A 12 2.44 -13.59 -4.46
CA LEU A 12 2.48 -15.04 -4.28
C LEU A 12 1.60 -15.42 -3.08
N PRO A 13 0.85 -16.53 -3.12
CA PRO A 13 0.00 -16.95 -2.00
C PRO A 13 0.78 -17.08 -0.68
N GLU A 14 1.99 -17.63 -0.75
CA GLU A 14 2.90 -17.77 0.40
C GLU A 14 3.28 -16.42 1.02
N TRP A 15 3.46 -15.38 0.20
CA TRP A 15 3.71 -14.03 0.68
C TRP A 15 2.48 -13.43 1.36
N GLU A 16 1.28 -13.65 0.81
CA GLU A 16 0.05 -13.14 1.42
C GLU A 16 -0.22 -13.79 2.78
N GLU A 17 0.02 -15.10 2.90
CA GLU A 17 -0.12 -15.84 4.15
C GLU A 17 0.88 -15.33 5.21
N GLU A 18 2.16 -15.17 4.85
CA GLU A 18 3.19 -14.66 5.77
C GLU A 18 2.89 -13.21 6.21
N ALA A 19 2.47 -12.35 5.29
CA ALA A 19 2.09 -10.98 5.61
C ALA A 19 0.88 -10.93 6.56
N ALA A 20 -0.11 -11.80 6.35
CA ALA A 20 -1.27 -11.90 7.23
C ALA A 20 -0.87 -12.37 8.65
N GLU A 21 0.01 -13.37 8.77
CA GLU A 21 0.51 -13.83 10.07
C GLU A 21 1.30 -12.73 10.82
N ILE A 22 2.11 -11.95 10.11
CA ILE A 22 2.85 -10.83 10.70
C ILE A 22 1.89 -9.74 11.21
N LEU A 23 0.85 -9.43 10.44
CA LEU A 23 -0.10 -8.37 10.76
C LEU A 23 -1.11 -8.78 11.84
N ASP A 24 -1.46 -10.06 11.96
CA ASP A 24 -2.33 -10.57 13.04
C ASP A 24 -1.71 -10.35 14.44
N GLY A 25 -0.37 -10.20 14.51
CA GLY A 25 0.36 -9.96 15.74
C GLY A 25 0.40 -8.50 16.21
N VAL A 26 -0.17 -7.55 15.46
CA VAL A 26 -0.16 -6.12 15.82
C VAL A 26 -1.55 -5.61 16.21
N ASP A 27 -1.61 -4.55 17.02
CA ASP A 27 -2.86 -3.96 17.51
C ASP A 27 -3.61 -3.13 16.45
N TYR A 28 -3.24 -3.25 15.16
CA TYR A 28 -3.80 -2.48 14.05
C TYR A 28 -4.62 -3.36 13.12
N ASP A 29 -5.49 -2.74 12.31
CA ASP A 29 -6.30 -3.42 11.30
C ASP A 29 -5.42 -4.12 10.23
N ALA A 30 -5.25 -5.43 10.42
CA ALA A 30 -4.52 -6.30 9.50
C ALA A 30 -5.19 -6.39 8.12
N ASP A 31 -6.53 -6.33 8.05
CA ASP A 31 -7.27 -6.36 6.78
C ASP A 31 -7.02 -5.08 5.97
N LEU A 32 -6.93 -3.93 6.64
CA LEU A 32 -6.51 -2.67 6.02
C LEU A 32 -5.07 -2.79 5.48
N GLY A 33 -4.14 -3.29 6.29
CA GLY A 33 -2.75 -3.51 5.87
C GLY A 33 -2.62 -4.42 4.64
N MET A 34 -3.34 -5.54 4.62
CA MET A 34 -3.35 -6.48 3.49
C MET A 34 -3.94 -5.87 2.22
N ARG A 35 -5.03 -5.09 2.33
CA ARG A 35 -5.60 -4.36 1.19
C ARG A 35 -4.59 -3.35 0.62
N MET A 36 -3.93 -2.58 1.49
CA MET A 36 -2.93 -1.60 1.08
C MET A 36 -1.73 -2.26 0.39
N ALA A 37 -1.24 -3.39 0.90
CA ALA A 37 -0.11 -4.10 0.30
C ALA A 37 -0.41 -4.58 -1.15
N ARG A 38 -1.61 -5.11 -1.39
CA ARG A 38 -2.04 -5.53 -2.74
C ARG A 38 -2.13 -4.36 -3.71
N ASP A 39 -2.65 -3.22 -3.27
CA ASP A 39 -2.74 -2.04 -4.12
C ASP A 39 -1.39 -1.34 -4.31
N ALA A 40 -0.46 -1.43 -3.36
CA ALA A 40 0.93 -0.97 -3.53
C ALA A 40 1.67 -1.76 -4.64
N ILE A 41 1.38 -3.06 -4.78
CA ILE A 41 1.87 -3.87 -5.91
C ILE A 41 1.29 -3.34 -7.24
N ARG A 42 0.01 -2.97 -7.27
CA ARG A 42 -0.63 -2.37 -8.46
C ARG A 42 -0.04 -1.01 -8.81
N VAL A 43 0.26 -0.19 -7.80
CA VAL A 43 0.99 1.07 -7.97
C VAL A 43 2.37 0.83 -8.60
N SER A 44 3.12 -0.14 -8.05
CA SER A 44 4.45 -0.51 -8.55
C SER A 44 4.41 -1.04 -10.00
N ASN A 45 3.33 -1.73 -10.37
CA ASN A 45 3.08 -2.20 -11.73
C ASN A 45 2.55 -1.11 -12.68
N GLY A 46 2.30 0.11 -12.19
CA GLY A 46 1.71 1.21 -12.97
C GLY A 46 0.22 1.05 -13.29
N GLU A 47 -0.49 0.19 -12.56
CA GLU A 47 -1.92 -0.11 -12.71
C GLU A 47 -2.81 0.78 -11.81
N MET A 48 -2.19 1.52 -10.90
CA MET A 48 -2.78 2.52 -10.02
C MET A 48 -1.76 3.65 -9.85
N THR A 49 -2.22 4.89 -9.76
CA THR A 49 -1.33 6.02 -9.44
C THR A 49 -1.15 6.19 -7.93
N ASP A 50 -0.04 6.78 -7.50
CA ASP A 50 0.20 7.12 -6.09
C ASP A 50 -0.95 7.97 -5.51
N ALA A 51 -1.46 8.92 -6.31
CA ALA A 51 -2.58 9.78 -5.91
C ALA A 51 -3.86 8.97 -5.64
N GLU A 52 -4.22 8.06 -6.54
CA GLU A 52 -5.38 7.19 -6.36
C GLU A 52 -5.23 6.28 -5.13
N PHE A 53 -4.03 5.74 -4.91
CA PHE A 53 -3.73 4.94 -3.72
C PHE A 53 -3.93 5.75 -2.43
N HIS A 54 -3.33 6.95 -2.37
CA HIS A 54 -3.43 7.80 -1.19
C HIS A 54 -4.85 8.30 -0.93
N GLU A 55 -5.61 8.67 -1.96
CA GLU A 55 -7.01 9.07 -1.81
C GLU A 55 -7.87 7.91 -1.32
N LYS A 56 -7.66 6.70 -1.85
CA LYS A 56 -8.45 5.51 -1.51
C LYS A 56 -8.36 5.14 -0.03
N TYR A 57 -7.16 5.22 0.56
CA TYR A 57 -6.90 4.73 1.93
C TYR A 57 -6.83 5.85 2.97
N HIS A 58 -6.93 7.12 2.58
CA HIS A 58 -6.73 8.25 3.49
C HIS A 58 -7.60 8.19 4.75
N ASP A 59 -8.92 8.06 4.58
CA ASP A 59 -9.86 8.13 5.69
C ASP A 59 -9.68 6.96 6.66
N GLU A 60 -9.43 5.75 6.14
CA GLU A 60 -9.20 4.54 6.94
C GLU A 60 -7.86 4.62 7.69
N VAL A 61 -6.79 5.11 7.04
CA VAL A 61 -5.49 5.31 7.69
C VAL A 61 -5.55 6.38 8.77
N VAL A 62 -6.27 7.48 8.54
CA VAL A 62 -6.45 8.51 9.57
C VAL A 62 -7.28 7.99 10.74
N ALA A 63 -8.32 7.20 10.48
CA ALA A 63 -9.13 6.59 11.52
C ALA A 63 -8.32 5.62 12.39
N GLU A 64 -7.45 4.82 11.78
CA GLU A 64 -6.68 3.78 12.45
C GLU A 64 -5.44 4.31 13.18
N PHE A 65 -4.69 5.21 12.55
CA PHE A 65 -3.40 5.67 13.05
C PHE A 65 -3.45 7.07 13.67
N GLY A 66 -4.55 7.80 13.53
CA GLY A 66 -4.76 9.12 14.14
C GLY A 66 -3.89 10.26 13.61
N GLU A 67 -3.00 10.01 12.63
CA GLU A 67 -2.12 11.02 12.04
C GLU A 67 -2.02 10.83 10.50
N ASP A 68 -2.22 11.92 9.75
CA ASP A 68 -1.86 11.99 8.33
C ASP A 68 -0.45 12.59 8.18
N LYS A 69 0.55 11.73 7.93
CA LYS A 69 1.94 12.13 7.65
C LYS A 69 2.31 11.99 6.16
N ARG A 70 1.33 12.02 5.25
CA ARG A 70 1.64 11.90 3.82
C ARG A 70 2.61 13.03 3.42
N PRO A 71 3.67 12.73 2.64
CA PRO A 71 4.53 13.76 2.05
C PRO A 71 3.81 14.41 0.87
N THR A 72 2.68 15.07 1.12
CA THR A 72 1.96 15.89 0.14
C THR A 72 2.47 17.33 0.11
N GLU A 73 3.28 17.71 1.10
CA GLU A 73 4.03 18.96 1.04
C GLU A 73 5.05 18.89 -0.10
N PRO A 74 5.11 19.88 -0.99
CA PRO A 74 6.14 19.91 -2.02
C PRO A 74 7.50 19.95 -1.33
N GLU A 75 8.36 18.97 -1.62
CA GLU A 75 9.77 19.06 -1.23
C GLU A 75 10.34 20.32 -1.88
N GLY A 76 10.65 21.32 -1.06
CA GLY A 76 11.14 22.60 -1.55
C GLY A 76 12.41 22.43 -2.38
N PHE A 77 12.30 22.63 -3.68
CA PHE A 77 13.41 22.83 -4.62
C PHE A 77 13.11 24.00 -5.56
#